data_AF-A0A0X3BHN0-F1
#
_entry.id   AF-A0A0X3BHN0-F1
#
_cell.length_a   1.000
_cell.length_b   1.000
_cell.length_c   1.000
_cell.angle_alpha   90.00
_cell.angle_beta   90.00
_cell.angle_gamma   90.00
#
_symmetry.space_group_name_H-M   'P 1'
#
loop_
_entity.id
_entity.type
_entity.pdbx_description
1 polymer ?
#
loop_
_entity_poly.entity_id
_entity_poly.type
_entity_poly.pdbx_seq_one_letter_code
_entity_poly.pdbx_strand_id
1 'polypeptide(L)'
;MIDLKTPLLAIDVGRGTQDILVYEPGRPIENSIKLVLPSPTVVAAERIRQATRAGRPVFLDGFLMGGGANTGAIRKHLAQGLPVYATPGAAGTFTTILSVCGRWGSRSGPQLPMTR
;
A
#
# COMPACT_ATOMS: atom_id res chain seq x y z
N MET A 1 18.68 -24.26 -17.85
CA MET A 1 17.79 -23.27 -18.49
C MET A 1 16.37 -23.65 -18.06
N ILE A 2 15.63 -22.74 -17.44
CA ILE A 2 14.26 -23.02 -16.99
C ILE A 2 13.39 -23.09 -18.25
N ASP A 3 12.90 -24.28 -18.60
CA ASP A 3 11.98 -24.50 -19.74
C ASP A 3 10.53 -24.30 -19.26
N LEU A 4 10.10 -23.04 -19.23
CA LEU A 4 8.72 -22.69 -18.88
C LEU A 4 7.82 -22.85 -20.11
N LYS A 5 6.94 -23.84 -20.08
CA LYS A 5 6.03 -24.15 -21.21
C LYS A 5 4.72 -23.37 -21.19
N THR A 6 4.49 -22.54 -20.17
CA THR A 6 3.27 -21.77 -19.96
C THR A 6 3.60 -20.29 -19.77
N PRO A 7 2.73 -19.36 -20.21
CA PRO A 7 2.85 -17.96 -19.87
C PRO A 7 2.94 -17.75 -18.35
N LEU A 8 3.77 -16.79 -17.93
CA LEU A 8 3.99 -16.47 -16.52
C LEU A 8 4.02 -14.96 -16.32
N LEU A 9 3.39 -14.53 -15.23
CA LEU A 9 3.56 -13.20 -14.66
C LEU A 9 4.30 -13.33 -13.33
N ALA A 10 5.55 -12.88 -13.26
CA ALA A 10 6.30 -12.84 -12.01
C ALA A 10 6.31 -11.40 -11.47
N ILE A 11 6.08 -11.25 -10.16
CA ILE A 11 6.06 -9.95 -9.49
C ILE A 11 7.00 -10.03 -8.29
N ASP A 12 8.00 -9.14 -8.26
CA ASP A 12 8.86 -8.91 -7.11
C ASP A 12 8.55 -7.54 -6.52
N VAL A 13 8.11 -7.49 -5.26
CA VAL A 13 7.72 -6.25 -4.58
C VAL A 13 8.78 -5.89 -3.55
N GLY A 14 9.62 -4.92 -3.91
CA GLY A 14 10.58 -4.32 -3.01
C GLY A 14 10.01 -3.14 -2.21
N ARG A 15 10.87 -2.55 -1.37
CA ARG A 15 10.54 -1.37 -0.56
C ARG A 15 10.18 -0.16 -1.44
N GLY A 16 10.89 0.04 -2.55
CA GLY A 16 10.75 1.21 -3.41
C GLY A 16 10.01 0.93 -4.71
N THR A 17 10.36 -0.17 -5.37
CA THR A 17 9.83 -0.58 -6.66
C THR A 17 9.09 -1.91 -6.56
N GLN A 18 8.30 -2.20 -7.57
CA GLN A 18 7.87 -3.53 -7.93
C GLN A 18 8.35 -3.83 -9.35
N ASP A 19 8.92 -5.00 -9.55
CA ASP A 19 9.38 -5.48 -10.83
C ASP A 19 8.39 -6.54 -11.32
N ILE A 20 7.80 -6.33 -12.50
CA ILE A 20 6.84 -7.25 -13.12
C ILE A 20 7.46 -7.80 -14.40
N LEU A 21 7.59 -9.12 -14.50
CA LEU A 21 8.05 -9.82 -15.69
C LEU A 21 6.87 -10.53 -16.36
N VAL A 22 6.61 -10.21 -17.62
CA VAL A 22 5.65 -10.92 -18.47
C VAL A 22 6.44 -11.87 -19.37
N TYR A 23 6.34 -13.15 -19.08
CA TYR A 23 7.02 -14.20 -19.83
C TYR A 23 6.05 -14.92 -20.77
N GLU A 24 6.48 -15.08 -22.03
CA GLU A 24 5.79 -15.86 -23.06
C GLU A 24 6.68 -17.04 -23.51
N PRO A 25 6.18 -18.28 -23.52
CA PRO A 25 6.93 -19.44 -23.99
C PRO A 25 7.39 -19.31 -25.44
N GLY A 26 8.50 -19.98 -25.78
CA GLY A 26 9.04 -19.99 -27.14
C GLY A 26 9.87 -18.74 -27.50
N ARG A 27 10.08 -17.82 -26.55
CA ARG A 27 11.01 -16.69 -26.69
C ARG A 27 12.12 -16.79 -25.64
N PRO A 28 13.34 -16.31 -25.93
CA PRO A 28 14.38 -16.12 -24.91
C PRO A 28 13.85 -15.25 -23.77
N ILE A 29 14.18 -15.61 -22.53
CA ILE A 29 13.68 -14.90 -21.34
C ILE A 29 14.15 -13.44 -21.31
N GLU A 30 15.31 -13.15 -21.90
CA GLU A 30 15.92 -11.83 -22.04
C GLU A 30 15.06 -10.88 -22.88
N ASN A 31 14.19 -11.42 -23.75
CA ASN A 31 13.26 -10.65 -24.58
C ASN A 31 11.87 -10.50 -23.94
N SER A 32 11.70 -10.94 -22.68
CA SER A 32 10.46 -10.77 -21.94
C SER A 32 10.22 -9.30 -21.61
N ILE A 33 8.94 -8.90 -21.53
CA ILE A 33 8.61 -7.54 -21.10
C ILE A 33 8.85 -7.44 -19.59
N LYS A 34 9.67 -6.47 -19.19
CA LYS A 34 9.91 -6.13 -17.78
C LYS A 34 9.42 -4.71 -17.49
N LEU A 35 8.54 -4.58 -16.50
CA LEU A 35 8.06 -3.30 -15.97
C LEU A 35 8.73 -3.05 -14.62
N VAL A 36 9.24 -1.84 -14.41
CA VAL A 36 9.74 -1.37 -13.10
C VAL A 36 8.84 -0.23 -12.66
N LEU A 37 7.99 -0.48 -11.67
CA LEU A 37 6.98 0.45 -11.19
C LEU A 37 7.25 0.83 -9.73
N PRO A 38 6.70 1.93 -9.21
CA PRO A 38 6.73 2.19 -7.77
C PRO A 38 6.03 1.07 -6.98
N SER A 39 6.55 0.70 -5.82
CA SER A 39 5.92 -0.30 -4.95
C SER A 39 4.55 0.19 -4.45
N PRO A 40 3.60 -0.72 -4.13
CA PRO A 40 2.31 -0.33 -3.58
C PRO A 40 2.43 0.57 -2.34
N THR A 41 3.44 0.34 -1.49
CA THR A 41 3.69 1.16 -0.31
C THR A 41 4.11 2.58 -0.65
N VAL A 42 4.85 2.79 -1.76
CA VAL A 42 5.23 4.13 -2.26
C VAL A 42 4.01 4.85 -2.82
N VAL A 43 3.18 4.15 -3.61
CA VAL A 43 1.94 4.72 -4.16
C VAL A 43 0.99 5.15 -3.06
N ALA A 44 0.76 4.30 -2.06
CA ALA A 44 -0.08 4.62 -0.91
C ALA A 44 0.47 5.80 -0.09
N ALA A 45 1.79 5.81 0.14
CA ALA A 45 2.46 6.90 0.86
C ALA A 45 2.23 8.27 0.18
N GLU A 46 2.26 8.33 -1.16
CA GLU A 46 2.00 9.59 -1.85
C GLU A 46 0.56 10.07 -1.68
N ARG A 47 -0.42 9.16 -1.74
CA ARG A 47 -1.83 9.49 -1.47
C ARG A 47 -2.02 10.01 -0.04
N ILE A 48 -1.34 9.43 0.94
CA ILE A 48 -1.37 9.92 2.32
C ILE A 48 -0.73 11.30 2.41
N ARG A 49 0.43 11.53 1.78
CA ARG A 49 1.06 12.86 1.76
C ARG A 49 0.16 13.91 1.13
N GLN A 50 -0.59 13.57 0.08
CA GLN A 50 -1.60 14.45 -0.50
C GLN A 50 -2.73 14.76 0.50
N ALA A 51 -3.25 13.76 1.22
CA ALA A 51 -4.25 13.96 2.26
C ALA A 51 -3.72 14.81 3.43
N THR A 52 -2.46 14.59 3.84
CA THR A 52 -1.76 15.40 4.86
C THR A 52 -1.70 16.86 4.43
N ARG A 53 -1.25 17.14 3.20
CA ARG A 53 -1.19 18.51 2.66
C ARG A 53 -2.57 19.17 2.61
N ALA A 54 -3.62 18.38 2.39
CA ALA A 54 -5.00 18.85 2.39
C ALA A 54 -5.64 18.91 3.80
N GLY A 55 -4.93 18.55 4.87
CA GLY A 55 -5.48 18.51 6.23
C GLY A 55 -6.63 17.52 6.42
N ARG A 56 -6.75 16.49 5.57
CA ARG A 56 -7.88 15.55 5.58
C ARG A 56 -7.52 14.27 6.35
N PRO A 57 -8.45 13.69 7.11
CA PRO A 57 -8.22 12.38 7.74
C PRO A 57 -8.01 11.29 6.69
N VAL A 58 -7.29 10.24 7.07
CA VAL A 58 -7.02 9.07 6.22
C VAL A 58 -7.74 7.85 6.76
N PHE A 59 -8.43 7.11 5.89
CA PHE A 59 -8.94 5.78 6.16
C PHE A 59 -8.18 4.76 5.30
N LEU A 60 -7.60 3.75 5.95
CA LEU A 60 -6.79 2.71 5.32
C LEU A 60 -7.59 1.42 5.23
N ASP A 61 -7.71 0.88 4.03
CA ASP A 61 -8.36 -0.39 3.77
C ASP A 61 -7.51 -1.26 2.83
N GLY A 62 -7.59 -2.58 3.04
CA GLY A 62 -6.74 -3.58 2.41
C GLY A 62 -6.11 -4.53 3.42
N PHE A 63 -4.96 -5.10 3.05
CA PHE A 63 -4.24 -6.08 3.87
C PHE A 63 -2.78 -5.66 4.03
N LEU A 64 -2.27 -5.82 5.26
CA LEU A 64 -0.84 -5.65 5.58
C LEU A 64 -0.25 -4.33 5.07
N MET A 65 -0.93 -3.21 5.31
CA MET A 65 -0.54 -1.90 4.75
C MET A 65 0.66 -1.24 5.46
N GLY A 66 1.23 -1.86 6.48
CA GLY A 66 2.45 -1.40 7.15
C GLY A 66 3.73 -1.53 6.32
N GLY A 67 4.77 -0.85 6.79
CA GLY A 67 6.11 -0.90 6.22
C GLY A 67 6.44 0.21 5.22
N GLY A 68 7.72 0.27 4.85
CA GLY A 68 8.23 1.09 3.76
C GLY A 68 7.90 2.58 3.86
N ALA A 69 7.62 3.18 2.69
CA ALA A 69 7.26 4.59 2.59
C ALA A 69 5.91 4.89 3.25
N ASN A 70 5.01 3.90 3.30
CA ASN A 70 3.65 4.07 3.82
C ASN A 70 3.66 4.38 5.32
N THR A 71 4.37 3.60 6.12
CA THR A 71 4.56 3.88 7.55
C THR A 71 5.17 5.25 7.82
N GLY A 72 6.13 5.68 6.99
CA GLY A 72 6.72 7.01 7.11
C GLY A 72 5.71 8.14 6.86
N ALA A 73 4.84 7.99 5.85
CA ALA A 73 3.80 8.96 5.54
C ALA A 73 2.74 9.04 6.65
N ILE A 74 2.29 7.89 7.17
CA ILE A 74 1.31 7.82 8.26
C ILE A 74 1.86 8.49 9.53
N ARG A 75 3.11 8.23 9.90
CA ARG A 75 3.74 8.89 11.06
C ARG A 75 3.75 10.41 10.92
N LYS A 76 4.11 10.92 9.74
CA LYS A 76 4.08 12.37 9.49
C LYS A 76 2.67 12.94 9.53
N HIS A 77 1.68 12.20 9.03
CA HIS A 77 0.28 12.58 9.08
C HIS A 77 -0.21 12.72 10.54
N LEU A 78 0.06 11.70 11.36
CA LEU A 78 -0.26 11.70 12.79
C LEU A 78 0.50 12.77 13.57
N ALA A 79 1.76 13.04 13.23
CA ALA A 79 2.54 14.09 13.86
C ALA A 79 1.98 15.51 13.63
N GLN A 80 1.13 15.68 12.61
CA GLN A 80 0.37 16.92 12.37
C GLN A 80 -0.99 16.93 13.08
N GLY A 81 -1.28 15.93 13.93
CA GLY A 81 -2.55 15.81 14.64
C GLY A 81 -3.72 15.34 13.77
N LEU A 82 -3.46 14.89 12.54
CA LEU A 82 -4.52 14.46 11.62
C LEU A 82 -4.92 12.99 11.90
N PRO A 83 -6.23 12.66 11.90
CA PRO A 83 -6.69 11.30 12.20
C PRO A 83 -6.33 10.28 11.13
N VAL A 84 -5.91 9.09 11.55
CA VAL A 84 -5.76 7.90 10.69
C VAL A 84 -6.59 6.76 11.26
N TYR A 85 -7.40 6.15 10.42
CA TYR A 85 -8.21 4.98 10.72
C TYR A 85 -7.78 3.83 9.81
N ALA A 86 -7.95 2.59 10.26
CA ALA A 86 -7.66 1.41 9.45
C ALA A 86 -8.62 0.26 9.74
N THR A 87 -8.88 -0.57 8.73
CA THR A 87 -9.48 -1.90 8.96
C THR A 87 -8.47 -2.82 9.65
N PRO A 88 -8.93 -3.87 10.39
CA PRO A 88 -8.01 -4.82 11.03
C PRO A 88 -7.03 -5.48 10.05
N GLY A 89 -7.48 -5.80 8.83
CA GLY A 89 -6.64 -6.34 7.77
C GLY A 89 -5.53 -5.38 7.36
N ALA A 90 -5.85 -4.09 7.19
CA ALA A 90 -4.88 -3.07 6.85
C ALA A 90 -3.87 -2.87 7.99
N ALA A 91 -4.34 -2.98 9.24
CA ALA A 91 -3.54 -2.76 10.43
C ALA A 91 -2.55 -3.88 10.78
N GLY A 92 -2.68 -5.05 10.16
CA GLY A 92 -1.92 -6.26 10.52
C GLY A 92 -0.39 -6.12 10.53
N THR A 93 0.17 -5.12 9.86
CA THR A 93 1.63 -4.85 9.84
C THR A 93 2.03 -3.46 10.33
N PHE A 94 1.12 -2.70 10.96
CA PHE A 94 1.47 -1.44 11.64
C PHE A 94 2.04 -1.70 13.04
N THR A 95 3.09 -2.50 13.16
CA THR A 95 3.70 -2.87 14.45
C THR A 95 4.27 -1.67 15.22
N THR A 96 4.50 -0.54 14.55
CA THR A 96 5.21 0.60 15.13
C THR A 96 4.37 1.88 15.26
N ILE A 97 3.04 1.80 15.06
CA ILE A 97 2.13 2.98 15.11
C ILE A 97 0.94 2.69 16.05
N LEU A 98 1.01 3.18 17.29
CA LEU A 98 -0.03 2.93 18.31
C LEU A 98 -1.40 3.56 18.01
N SER A 99 -1.47 4.60 17.18
CA SER A 99 -2.67 5.44 17.00
C SER A 99 -3.55 5.10 15.78
N VAL A 100 -3.21 4.06 15.01
CA VAL A 100 -3.97 3.69 13.79
C VAL A 100 -5.21 2.84 14.10
N CYS A 101 -5.38 2.39 15.35
CA CYS A 101 -6.45 1.47 15.72
C CYS A 101 -7.70 2.20 16.23
N GLY A 102 -8.62 2.52 15.31
CA GLY A 102 -10.03 2.80 15.64
C GLY A 102 -10.86 1.57 15.32
N ARG A 103 -11.44 0.91 16.33
CA ARG A 103 -12.30 -0.27 16.16
C ARG A 103 -13.58 0.15 15.44
N TRP A 104 -13.59 0.08 14.11
CA TRP A 104 -14.81 0.24 13.31
C TRP A 104 -15.62 -1.05 13.42
N GLY A 105 -16.69 -1.04 14.21
CA GLY A 105 -17.60 -2.19 14.30
C GLY A 105 -18.49 -2.29 15.53
N SER A 106 -18.30 -1.50 16.60
CA SER A 106 -19.26 -1.52 17.72
C SER A 106 -19.23 -0.22 18.53
N ARG A 107 -20.29 0.57 18.37
CA ARG A 107 -20.67 1.81 19.08
C ARG A 107 -19.81 3.05 18.81
N SER A 108 -20.46 4.04 18.19
CA SER A 108 -20.15 5.49 18.24
C SER A 108 -18.72 5.90 17.88
N GLY A 109 -18.35 5.73 16.61
CA GLY A 109 -17.25 6.49 15.98
C GLY A 109 -17.80 7.66 15.17
N PRO A 110 -17.06 8.77 15.01
CA PRO A 110 -17.51 9.90 14.20
C PRO A 110 -17.74 9.46 12.75
N GLN A 111 -18.97 9.61 12.27
CA GLN A 111 -19.32 9.46 10.87
C GLN A 111 -18.61 10.56 10.10
N LEU A 112 -17.61 10.19 9.28
CA LEU A 112 -17.08 11.10 8.27
C LEU A 112 -18.22 11.45 7.31
N PRO A 113 -18.36 12.72 6.90
CA PRO A 113 -19.36 13.09 5.91
C PRO A 113 -19.07 12.31 4.63
N MET A 114 -19.97 11.39 4.30
CA MET A 114 -20.04 10.77 2.98
C MET A 114 -20.41 11.88 1.99
N THR A 115 -19.41 12.54 1.41
CA THR A 115 -19.63 13.37 0.23
C THR A 115 -20.05 12.44 -0.91
N ARG A 116 -21.31 12.58 -1.34
CA ARG A 116 -21.87 11.99 -2.56
C ARG A 116 -21.11 12.45 -3.79
#